data_AF-A0A2U1JUJ7-F1
#
_entry.id   AF-A0A2U1JUJ7-F1
#
_cell.length_a   1.000
_cell.length_b   1.000
_cell.length_c   1.000
_cell.angle_alpha   90.00
_cell.angle_beta   90.00
_cell.angle_gamma   90.00
#
_symmetry.space_group_name_H-M   'P 1'
#
loop_
_entity.id
_entity.type
_entity.pdbx_description
1 polymer ?
#
loop_
_entity_poly.entity_id
_entity_poly.type
_entity_poly.pdbx_seq_one_letter_code
_entity_poly.pdbx_strand_id
1 'polypeptide(L)'
;MLNDVKEFLRVDGTYEDGVILSLIEAAKAELTLSGVAERKKADPDYPLYELAIKVIVTQNYEDRGLEKRDNRVLETLILKLKNFSVVVSPNE
;
A
#
# COMPACT_ATOMS: atom_id res chain seq x y z
N MET A 1 -9.06 5.38 -2.85
CA MET A 1 -8.05 4.35 -3.13
C MET A 1 -8.00 4.00 -4.61
N LEU A 2 -9.05 3.40 -5.21
CA LEU A 2 -9.01 3.01 -6.63
C LEU A 2 -8.59 4.15 -7.57
N ASN A 3 -9.28 5.30 -7.51
CA ASN A 3 -8.94 6.47 -8.34
C ASN A 3 -7.52 6.98 -8.06
N ASP A 4 -7.13 7.04 -6.78
CA ASP A 4 -5.79 7.51 -6.37
C ASP A 4 -4.67 6.59 -6.91
N VAL A 5 -4.93 5.29 -7.00
CA VAL A 5 -4.01 4.30 -7.57
C VAL A 5 -4.00 4.39 -9.09
N LYS A 6 -5.16 4.56 -9.74
CA LYS A 6 -5.24 4.75 -11.19
C LYS A 6 -4.49 5.99 -11.66
N GLU A 7 -4.66 7.10 -10.95
CA GLU A 7 -3.91 8.33 -11.21
C GLU A 7 -2.41 8.10 -11.07
N PHE A 8 -1.99 7.36 -10.04
CA PHE A 8 -0.59 7.01 -9.81
C PHE A 8 -0.01 6.13 -10.94
N LEU A 9 -0.79 5.18 -11.45
CA LEU A 9 -0.43 4.30 -12.57
C LEU A 9 -0.62 4.93 -13.96
N ARG A 10 -1.20 6.14 -14.03
CA ARG A 10 -1.58 6.81 -15.29
C ARG A 10 -2.55 5.96 -16.13
N VAL A 11 -3.48 5.28 -15.47
CA VAL A 11 -4.52 4.46 -16.10
C VAL A 11 -5.82 5.26 -16.23
N ASP A 12 -6.30 5.38 -17.46
CA ASP A 12 -7.56 6.03 -17.81
C ASP A 12 -8.68 5.02 -18.11
N GLY A 13 -9.94 5.46 -18.02
CA GLY A 13 -11.11 4.59 -18.25
C GLY A 13 -11.31 3.55 -17.15
N THR A 14 -12.13 2.53 -17.36
CA THR A 14 -12.55 1.57 -16.31
C THR A 14 -12.20 0.12 -16.63
N TYR A 15 -11.55 -0.14 -17.76
CA TYR A 15 -11.26 -1.49 -18.24
C TYR A 15 -10.44 -2.31 -17.23
N GLU A 16 -9.53 -1.65 -16.52
CA GLU A 16 -8.59 -2.30 -15.60
C GLU A 16 -9.01 -2.21 -14.13
N ASP A 17 -10.18 -1.63 -13.84
CA ASP A 17 -10.64 -1.39 -12.46
C ASP A 17 -10.68 -2.68 -11.64
N GLY A 18 -11.15 -3.78 -12.24
CA GLY A 18 -11.21 -5.08 -11.56
C GLY A 18 -9.84 -5.64 -11.20
N VAL A 19 -8.84 -5.46 -12.07
CA VAL A 19 -7.46 -5.89 -11.81
C VAL A 19 -6.85 -5.01 -10.71
N ILE A 20 -6.97 -3.69 -10.85
CA ILE A 20 -6.41 -2.73 -9.88
C ILE A 20 -7.04 -2.91 -8.50
N LEU A 21 -8.35 -3.13 -8.41
CA LEU A 21 -9.03 -3.44 -7.15
C LEU A 21 -8.47 -4.71 -6.51
N SER A 22 -8.29 -5.77 -7.29
CA SER A 22 -7.74 -7.04 -6.80
C SER A 22 -6.32 -6.86 -6.25
N LEU A 23 -5.49 -6.05 -6.93
CA LEU A 23 -4.15 -5.72 -6.47
C LEU A 23 -4.15 -4.83 -5.21
N ILE A 24 -5.09 -3.90 -5.08
CA ILE A 24 -5.25 -3.10 -3.85
C ILE A 24 -5.57 -4.00 -2.66
N GLU A 25 -6.50 -4.95 -2.82
CA GLU A 25 -6.83 -5.88 -1.73
C GLU A 25 -5.66 -6.82 -1.38
N ALA A 26 -4.91 -7.29 -2.38
CA ALA A 26 -3.67 -8.02 -2.14
C ALA A 26 -2.62 -7.19 -1.38
N ALA A 27 -2.45 -5.92 -1.74
CA ALA A 27 -1.53 -5.01 -1.06
C ALA A 27 -1.93 -4.75 0.40
N LYS A 28 -3.23 -4.60 0.69
CA LYS A 28 -3.73 -4.48 2.06
C LYS A 28 -3.45 -5.73 2.88
N ALA A 29 -3.65 -6.91 2.29
CA ALA A 29 -3.37 -8.19 2.93
C ALA A 29 -1.87 -8.33 3.23
N GLU A 30 -1.00 -7.99 2.28
CA GLU A 30 0.46 -7.99 2.45
C GLU A 30 0.90 -7.09 3.62
N LEU A 31 0.39 -5.86 3.67
CA LEU A 31 0.68 -4.93 4.76
C LEU A 31 0.19 -5.49 6.12
N THR A 32 -1.00 -6.08 6.15
CA THR A 32 -1.56 -6.69 7.36
C THR A 32 -0.69 -7.85 7.85
N LEU A 33 -0.28 -8.75 6.95
CA LEU A 33 0.61 -9.87 7.26
C LEU A 33 2.02 -9.41 7.68
N SER A 34 2.44 -8.22 7.22
CA SER A 34 3.69 -7.57 7.64
C SER A 34 3.58 -6.86 9.01
N GLY A 35 2.40 -6.86 9.63
CA GLY A 35 2.13 -6.24 10.93
C GLY A 35 1.73 -4.77 10.86
N VAL A 36 1.28 -4.27 9.70
CA VAL A 36 0.73 -2.92 9.53
C VAL A 36 -0.80 -3.03 9.53
N ALA A 37 -1.45 -2.49 10.56
CA ALA A 37 -2.90 -2.43 10.61
C ALA A 37 -3.47 -1.48 9.54
N GLU A 38 -4.68 -1.76 9.07
CA GLU A 38 -5.38 -0.91 8.10
C GLU A 38 -5.54 0.53 8.64
N ARG A 39 -5.33 1.51 7.76
CA ARG A 39 -5.47 2.94 8.07
C ARG A 39 -6.67 3.55 7.38
N LYS A 40 -7.30 4.48 8.08
CA LYS A 40 -8.40 5.32 7.59
C LYS A 40 -7.85 6.69 7.18
N LYS A 41 -8.53 7.37 6.26
CA LYS A 41 -8.13 8.72 5.79
C LYS A 41 -7.94 9.76 6.91
N ALA A 42 -8.57 9.56 8.06
CA ALA A 42 -8.44 10.42 9.22
C ALA A 42 -7.16 10.17 10.04
N ASP A 43 -6.48 9.03 9.84
CA ASP A 43 -5.27 8.69 10.56
C ASP A 43 -4.10 9.54 10.04
N PRO A 44 -3.25 10.09 10.93
CA PRO A 44 -2.13 10.96 10.54
C PRO A 44 -1.07 10.25 9.68
N ASP A 45 -0.96 8.93 9.76
CA ASP A 45 -0.04 8.11 8.96
C ASP A 45 -0.69 7.50 7.71
N TYR A 46 -1.98 7.80 7.44
CA TYR A 46 -2.68 7.35 6.23
C TYR A 46 -1.93 7.66 4.92
N PRO A 47 -1.31 8.85 4.73
CA PRO A 47 -0.58 9.11 3.50
C PRO A 47 0.57 8.12 3.23
N LEU A 48 1.23 7.62 4.28
CA LEU A 48 2.27 6.60 4.14
C LEU A 48 1.68 5.22 3.84
N TYR A 49 0.54 4.90 4.45
CA TYR A 49 -0.20 3.67 4.16
C TYR A 49 -0.68 3.63 2.71
N GLU A 50 -1.25 4.73 2.22
CA GLU A 50 -1.67 4.87 0.83
C GLU A 50 -0.49 4.75 -0.14
N LEU A 51 0.65 5.37 0.17
CA LEU A 51 1.87 5.24 -0.63
C LEU A 51 2.38 3.80 -0.66
N ALA A 52 2.35 3.07 0.46
CA ALA A 52 2.75 1.68 0.51
C ALA A 52 1.87 0.80 -0.40
N ILE A 53 0.55 1.01 -0.38
CA ILE A 53 -0.38 0.34 -1.31
C ILE A 53 -0.01 0.67 -2.75
N LYS A 54 0.18 1.94 -3.11
CA LYS A 54 0.55 2.37 -4.47
C LYS A 54 1.84 1.69 -4.94
N VAL A 55 2.86 1.59 -4.08
CA VAL A 55 4.12 0.92 -4.40
C VAL A 55 3.92 -0.57 -4.66
N ILE A 56 3.22 -1.30 -3.78
CA ILE A 56 2.95 -2.73 -3.95
C ILE A 56 2.14 -2.97 -5.24
N VAL A 57 1.08 -2.19 -5.46
CA VAL A 57 0.25 -2.33 -6.65
C VAL A 57 1.08 -2.08 -7.91
N THR A 58 1.91 -1.04 -7.94
CA THR A 58 2.75 -0.73 -9.11
C THR A 58 3.70 -1.87 -9.45
N GLN A 59 4.35 -2.48 -8.44
CA GLN A 59 5.22 -3.63 -8.68
C GLN A 59 4.47 -4.80 -9.31
N ASN A 60 3.28 -5.12 -8.78
CA ASN A 60 2.50 -6.24 -9.29
C ASN A 60 1.85 -5.95 -10.64
N TYR A 61 1.46 -4.70 -10.88
CA TYR A 61 0.80 -4.27 -12.12
C TYR A 61 1.80 -4.21 -13.28
N GLU A 62 2.96 -3.57 -13.08
CA GLU A 62 3.98 -3.37 -14.11
C GLU A 62 4.77 -4.66 -14.39
N ASP A 63 5.25 -5.34 -13.35
CA ASP A 63 6.15 -6.49 -13.53
C ASP A 63 5.42 -7.82 -13.60
N ARG A 64 4.11 -7.84 -13.29
CA ARG A 64 3.31 -9.07 -13.14
C ARG A 64 3.94 -10.07 -12.15
N GLY A 65 4.71 -9.58 -11.18
CA GLY A 65 5.44 -10.39 -10.20
C GLY A 65 6.64 -11.18 -10.78
N LEU A 66 7.08 -10.87 -12.00
CA LEU A 66 8.18 -11.58 -12.66
C LEU A 66 9.56 -11.07 -12.24
N GLU A 67 9.65 -9.83 -11.79
CA GLU A 67 10.91 -9.24 -11.33
C GLU A 67 11.01 -9.23 -9.80
N LYS A 68 12.11 -9.79 -9.27
CA LYS A 68 12.49 -9.56 -7.87
C LYS A 68 13.13 -8.17 -7.76
N ARG A 69 12.36 -7.19 -7.30
CA ARG A 69 12.89 -5.88 -6.91
C ARG A 69 13.25 -5.86 -5.43
N ASP A 70 14.47 -5.46 -5.10
CA ASP A 70 14.83 -5.01 -3.74
C ASP A 70 14.05 -3.72 -3.46
N ASN A 71 12.96 -3.83 -2.68
CA ASN A 71 12.06 -2.70 -2.43
C ASN A 71 12.31 -2.06 -1.07
N ARG A 72 13.51 -1.50 -0.91
CA ARG A 72 13.92 -0.73 0.28
C ARG A 72 12.93 0.38 0.65
N VAL A 73 12.24 0.94 -0.34
CA VAL A 73 11.20 1.96 -0.11
C VAL A 73 10.03 1.33 0.64
N LEU A 74 9.51 0.19 0.17
CA LEU A 74 8.43 -0.53 0.85
C LEU A 74 8.84 -0.99 2.25
N GLU A 75 10.04 -1.54 2.41
CA GLU A 75 10.57 -1.93 3.73
C GLU A 75 10.60 -0.73 4.70
N THR A 76 11.10 0.42 4.23
CA THR A 76 11.13 1.66 5.02
C THR A 76 9.73 2.14 5.38
N LEU A 77 8.76 2.04 4.47
CA LEU A 77 7.37 2.41 4.73
C LEU A 77 6.75 1.50 5.77
N ILE A 78 6.92 0.18 5.64
CA ILE A 78 6.43 -0.82 6.61
C ILE A 78 7.01 -0.53 8.00
N LEU A 79 8.32 -0.28 8.10
CA LEU A 79 8.96 0.04 9.39
C LEU A 79 8.37 1.30 10.03
N LYS A 80 8.17 2.38 9.25
CA LYS A 80 7.56 3.62 9.76
C LYS A 80 6.12 3.41 10.22
N LEU A 81 5.31 2.68 9.46
CA LEU A 81 3.91 2.39 9.76
C LEU A 81 3.76 1.52 11.01
N LYS A 82 4.66 0.53 11.18
CA LYS A 82 4.71 -0.30 12.40
C LYS A 82 5.05 0.55 13.63
N ASN A 83 6.09 1.38 13.54
CA ASN A 83 6.51 2.23 14.66
C ASN A 83 5.44 3.27 15.04
N PHE A 84 4.71 3.80 14.07
CA PHE A 84 3.61 4.73 14.35
C PHE A 84 2.53 4.08 15.23
N SER A 85 2.23 2.80 14.99
CA SER A 85 1.28 2.03 15.81
C SER A 85 1.74 1.89 17.27
N VAL A 86 3.04 1.86 17.54
CA VAL A 86 3.61 1.75 18.89
C VAL A 86 3.50 3.08 19.65
N VAL A 87 3.64 4.21 18.97
CA VAL A 87 3.61 5.54 19.61
C VAL A 87 2.19 5.96 20.03
N VAL A 88 1.16 5.42 19.36
CA VAL A 88 -0.26 5.76 19.62
C VAL A 88 -0.90 4.88 20.70
N SER A 89 -0.21 3.83 21.17
CA SER A 89 -0.59 3.09 22.39
C SER A 89 0.16 3.69 23.58
N PRO A 90 -0.40 4.64 24.35
CA PRO A 90 0.26 5.14 25.54
C PRO A 90 0.15 4.05 26.61
N ASN A 91 1.29 3.75 27.24
CA ASN A 91 1.47 2.96 28.45
C ASN A 91 0.17 2.59 29.21
N GLU A 92 -0.10 1.29 29.30
CA GLU A 92 -0.90 0.73 30.40
C GLU A 92 -0.24 1.00 31.76
#